data_AF-A0A968PBG0-F1
#
_entry.id   AF-A0A968PBG0-F1
#
_cell.length_a   1.000
_cell.length_b   1.000
_cell.length_c   1.000
_cell.angle_alpha   90.00
_cell.angle_beta   90.00
_cell.angle_gamma   90.00
#
_symmetry.space_group_name_H-M   'P 1'
#
loop_
_entity.id
_entity.type
_entity.pdbx_description
1 polymer ?
#
loop_
_entity_poly.entity_id
_entity_poly.type
_entity_poly.pdbx_seq_one_letter_code
_entity_poly.pdbx_strand_id
1 'polypeptide(L)'
;MSAADATVSCPACSKRVKHKPELAGKKLRCSCGQIFLMPAQPGGIAEAVTNAPGKAAKAGSDAQAAADKMAKASLKVNPGDGGAYDLSDDSVSILPKEEKKPTGGTKGKCPKCGNGVKPEAVICINCGYNLKAGTQVASEVPPAKKGGSSVLDAYAATARARGISVEAEESEALRKARITEIYAPIGLAFTGVLAMFATAAIFVPAGTTFQLFSVMIEIGVQLVLRMPFLVLAIFLTAKIMQVSFGPFLTALLKLVGLAFFTAGVGGLIDHAVNHATDGLGSAFITPLIHLAIFWGLSVFLFSLDFMESMVLYLLSSFLPWLVIGFIMIWVVAIF
;
A
#
# COMPACT_ATOMS: atom_id res chain seq x y z
N MET A 1 -11.88 -38.51 -15.25
CA MET A 1 -12.85 -38.11 -14.20
C MET A 1 -12.57 -36.65 -13.86
N SER A 2 -13.44 -35.72 -14.29
CA SER A 2 -13.28 -34.30 -13.99
C SER A 2 -13.64 -34.02 -12.54
N ALA A 3 -12.71 -33.45 -11.77
CA ALA A 3 -12.97 -33.05 -10.38
C ALA A 3 -14.09 -31.99 -10.36
N ALA A 4 -15.12 -32.20 -9.53
CA ALA A 4 -16.21 -31.25 -9.38
C ALA A 4 -15.69 -29.94 -8.78
N ASP A 5 -15.99 -28.81 -9.42
CA ASP A 5 -15.65 -27.48 -8.90
C ASP A 5 -16.38 -27.24 -7.57
N ALA A 6 -15.63 -26.98 -6.50
CA ALA A 6 -16.18 -26.57 -5.23
C ALA A 6 -16.48 -25.05 -5.25
N THR A 7 -17.55 -24.63 -4.58
CA THR A 7 -17.91 -23.22 -4.44
C THR A 7 -17.91 -22.81 -2.97
N VAL A 8 -17.29 -21.66 -2.69
CA VAL A 8 -17.28 -21.05 -1.36
C VAL A 8 -17.87 -19.65 -1.43
N SER A 9 -18.65 -19.25 -0.43
CA SER A 9 -19.25 -17.91 -0.37
C SER A 9 -18.30 -16.95 0.34
N CYS A 10 -18.01 -15.80 -0.26
CA CYS A 10 -17.20 -14.77 0.39
C CYS A 10 -17.93 -14.20 1.63
N PRO A 11 -17.26 -14.06 2.78
CA PRO A 11 -17.89 -13.55 4.00
C PRO A 11 -18.25 -12.05 3.94
N ALA A 12 -17.65 -11.28 3.02
CA ALA A 12 -17.90 -9.83 2.93
C ALA A 12 -19.03 -9.47 1.96
N CYS A 13 -19.08 -10.11 0.77
CA CYS A 13 -20.04 -9.76 -0.29
C CYS A 13 -21.01 -10.89 -0.66
N SER A 14 -20.92 -12.04 0.03
CA SER A 14 -21.75 -13.25 -0.21
C SER A 14 -21.67 -13.84 -1.62
N LYS A 15 -20.77 -13.36 -2.48
CA LYS A 15 -20.58 -13.86 -3.84
C LYS A 15 -19.92 -15.25 -3.79
N ARG A 16 -20.47 -16.20 -4.55
CA ARG A 16 -19.93 -17.56 -4.65
C ARG A 16 -18.73 -17.57 -5.59
N VAL A 17 -17.58 -18.00 -5.08
CA VAL A 17 -16.33 -18.12 -5.84
C VAL A 17 -16.08 -19.61 -6.12
N LYS A 18 -15.97 -19.97 -7.41
CA LYS A 18 -15.56 -21.31 -7.82
C LYS A 18 -14.06 -21.46 -7.59
N HIS A 19 -13.65 -22.58 -7.02
CA HIS A 19 -12.24 -22.87 -6.77
C HIS A 19 -11.92 -24.33 -7.00
N LYS A 20 -10.64 -24.58 -7.29
CA LYS A 20 -10.08 -25.94 -7.32
C LYS A 20 -9.91 -26.47 -5.89
N PRO A 21 -10.05 -27.78 -5.65
CA PRO A 21 -9.84 -28.37 -4.33
C PRO A 21 -8.41 -28.22 -3.79
N GLU A 22 -7.42 -28.02 -4.68
CA GLU A 22 -6.00 -27.77 -4.35
C GLU A 22 -5.74 -26.43 -3.61
N LEU A 23 -6.77 -25.59 -3.47
CA LEU A 23 -6.70 -24.30 -2.78
C LEU A 23 -7.20 -24.38 -1.32
N ALA A 24 -7.55 -25.57 -0.83
CA ALA A 24 -7.87 -25.78 0.58
C ALA A 24 -6.69 -25.38 1.48
N GLY A 25 -6.96 -24.60 2.53
CA GLY A 25 -5.93 -24.06 3.44
C GLY A 25 -5.12 -22.89 2.90
N LYS A 26 -5.31 -22.47 1.64
CA LYS A 26 -4.64 -21.28 1.06
C LYS A 26 -5.51 -20.03 1.19
N LYS A 27 -4.87 -18.85 1.16
CA LYS A 27 -5.55 -17.55 1.14
C LYS A 27 -6.10 -17.30 -0.27
N LEU A 28 -7.38 -16.95 -0.39
CA LEU A 28 -8.00 -16.52 -1.63
C LEU A 28 -8.49 -15.09 -1.54
N ARG A 29 -8.41 -14.38 -2.66
CA ARG A 29 -8.94 -13.02 -2.81
C ARG A 29 -10.28 -13.07 -3.55
N CYS A 30 -11.32 -12.52 -2.95
CA CYS A 30 -12.61 -12.33 -3.63
C CYS A 30 -12.55 -11.14 -4.59
N SER A 31 -13.43 -11.11 -5.59
CA SER A 31 -13.61 -9.94 -6.49
C SER A 31 -13.97 -8.63 -5.77
N CYS A 32 -14.48 -8.68 -4.54
CA CYS A 32 -14.68 -7.47 -3.72
C CYS A 32 -13.42 -6.99 -2.97
N GLY A 33 -12.27 -7.64 -3.15
CA GLY A 33 -11.00 -7.30 -2.51
C GLY A 33 -10.70 -8.03 -1.20
N GLN A 34 -11.71 -8.60 -0.53
CA GLN A 34 -11.53 -9.33 0.74
C GLN A 34 -10.68 -10.60 0.56
N ILE A 35 -9.65 -10.75 1.39
CA ILE A 35 -8.81 -11.95 1.45
C ILE A 35 -9.30 -12.84 2.61
N PHE A 36 -9.61 -14.10 2.34
CA PHE A 36 -10.04 -15.06 3.35
C PHE A 36 -9.33 -16.42 3.17
N LEU A 37 -9.22 -17.18 4.25
CA LEU A 37 -8.61 -18.51 4.25
C LEU A 37 -9.65 -19.56 3.86
N MET A 38 -9.32 -20.41 2.90
CA MET A 38 -10.16 -21.53 2.54
C MET A 38 -10.12 -22.59 3.65
N PRO A 39 -11.27 -23.11 4.14
CA PRO A 39 -11.27 -24.22 5.09
C PRO A 39 -10.50 -25.43 4.53
N ALA A 40 -9.68 -26.07 5.36
CA ALA A 40 -8.70 -27.07 4.93
C ALA A 40 -9.29 -28.40 4.43
N GLN A 41 -10.54 -28.72 4.75
CA GLN A 41 -11.30 -29.81 4.14
C GLN A 41 -12.72 -29.82 4.71
N PRO A 42 -13.76 -30.17 3.94
CA PRO A 42 -15.06 -30.52 4.50
C PRO A 42 -14.94 -31.91 5.17
N GLY A 43 -14.51 -31.93 6.42
CA GLY A 43 -14.78 -33.04 7.32
C GLY A 43 -16.29 -33.15 7.50
N GLY A 44 -16.82 -34.36 7.32
CA GLY A 44 -18.24 -34.65 7.26
C GLY A 44 -19.05 -34.04 8.41
N ILE A 45 -20.31 -33.76 8.08
CA ILE A 45 -21.45 -33.55 8.97
C ILE A 45 -21.22 -34.21 10.34
N ALA A 46 -20.76 -33.44 11.31
CA ALA A 46 -20.79 -33.85 12.71
C ALA A 46 -22.20 -33.58 13.21
N GLU A 47 -22.95 -34.67 13.36
CA GLU A 47 -24.18 -34.73 14.14
C GLU A 47 -23.98 -34.07 15.51
N ALA A 48 -25.08 -33.49 15.98
CA ALA A 48 -25.21 -32.80 17.25
C ALA A 48 -24.67 -33.65 18.42
N VAL A 49 -23.65 -33.14 19.09
CA VAL A 49 -23.29 -33.56 20.45
C VAL A 49 -23.60 -32.38 21.37
N THR A 50 -24.79 -32.44 21.95
CA THR A 50 -25.09 -31.87 23.26
C THR A 50 -24.00 -32.28 24.24
N ASN A 51 -23.51 -31.37 25.09
CA ASN A 51 -23.22 -31.76 26.48
C ASN A 51 -22.98 -30.58 27.44
N ALA A 52 -23.62 -30.76 28.59
CA ALA A 52 -23.42 -30.10 29.87
C ALA A 52 -22.07 -30.52 30.51
N PRO A 53 -21.67 -29.95 31.67
CA PRO A 53 -20.27 -29.87 32.10
C PRO A 53 -19.80 -31.09 32.89
N GLY A 54 -18.59 -31.57 32.59
CA GLY A 54 -17.91 -32.67 33.27
C GLY A 54 -16.52 -32.28 33.78
N LYS A 55 -16.23 -32.71 35.01
CA LYS A 55 -15.08 -32.41 35.88
C LYS A 55 -13.71 -32.86 35.37
N ALA A 56 -12.72 -32.04 35.74
CA ALA A 56 -11.34 -32.30 36.16
C ALA A 56 -10.70 -33.70 35.98
N ALA A 57 -9.49 -33.69 35.39
CA ALA A 57 -8.40 -34.58 35.77
C ALA A 57 -7.06 -33.85 35.66
N LYS A 58 -6.24 -33.97 36.73
CA LYS A 58 -4.84 -33.52 36.85
C LYS A 58 -3.89 -34.55 36.23
N ALA A 59 -2.88 -34.08 35.50
CA ALA A 59 -1.53 -34.64 35.35
C ALA A 59 -0.77 -33.74 34.36
N GLY A 60 0.49 -33.36 34.50
CA GLY A 60 1.49 -33.51 35.54
C GLY A 60 2.50 -32.37 35.34
N SER A 61 2.95 -31.81 36.45
CA SER A 61 4.10 -30.92 36.56
C SER A 61 5.37 -31.76 36.38
N ASP A 62 6.31 -31.33 35.52
CA ASP A 62 7.76 -31.53 35.65
C ASP A 62 8.48 -30.98 34.41
N ALA A 63 8.51 -29.65 34.25
CA ALA A 63 9.41 -28.99 33.28
C ALA A 63 9.49 -27.47 33.54
N GLN A 64 9.79 -27.05 34.78
CA GLN A 64 9.90 -25.63 35.09
C GLN A 64 10.94 -25.39 36.20
N ALA A 65 12.22 -25.61 35.86
CA ALA A 65 13.34 -25.31 36.75
C ALA A 65 14.59 -24.77 36.03
N ALA A 66 14.49 -24.29 34.79
CA ALA A 66 15.68 -23.87 34.01
C ALA A 66 15.53 -22.56 33.21
N ALA A 67 14.63 -21.64 33.58
CA ALA A 67 14.44 -20.38 32.84
C ALA A 67 14.55 -19.10 33.70
N ASP A 68 14.93 -19.21 34.98
CA ASP A 68 14.82 -18.11 35.96
C ASP A 68 16.10 -17.29 36.20
N LYS A 69 17.04 -17.25 35.24
CA LYS A 69 18.35 -16.57 35.45
C LYS A 69 18.78 -15.49 34.45
N MET A 70 17.92 -15.02 33.53
CA MET A 70 18.31 -13.92 32.62
C MET A 70 17.32 -12.75 32.52
N ALA A 71 16.44 -12.57 33.50
CA ALA A 71 15.56 -11.40 33.59
C ALA A 71 16.00 -10.43 34.69
N LYS A 72 17.17 -9.79 34.53
CA LYS A 72 17.55 -8.62 35.35
C LYS A 72 18.62 -7.77 34.64
N ALA A 73 18.23 -7.15 33.53
CA ALA A 73 18.88 -5.96 33.00
C ALA A 73 17.80 -5.09 32.36
N SER A 74 17.12 -4.33 33.22
CA SER A 74 16.03 -3.42 32.87
C SER A 74 16.57 -2.17 32.19
N LEU A 75 16.24 -1.97 30.91
CA LEU A 75 16.27 -0.63 30.32
C LEU A 75 14.90 0.02 30.58
N LYS A 76 14.88 1.08 31.39
CA LYS A 76 13.72 1.97 31.54
C LYS A 76 13.56 2.76 30.25
N VAL A 77 12.45 2.58 29.53
CA VAL A 77 11.98 3.54 28.53
C VAL A 77 10.65 4.09 29.02
N ASN A 78 10.61 5.40 29.23
CA ASN A 78 9.40 6.16 29.58
C ASN A 78 8.46 6.21 28.36
N PRO A 79 7.17 5.89 28.50
CA PRO A 79 6.16 6.19 27.51
C PRO A 79 5.58 7.58 27.80
N GLY A 80 6.05 8.57 27.05
CA GLY A 80 5.49 9.92 27.01
C GLY A 80 5.66 10.45 25.60
N ASP A 81 4.65 11.18 25.15
CA ASP A 81 4.62 12.03 23.95
C ASP A 81 3.98 11.37 22.73
N GLY A 82 2.64 11.40 22.78
CA GLY A 82 1.78 11.10 21.64
C GLY A 82 1.81 12.20 20.58
N GLY A 83 1.78 11.77 19.32
CA GLY A 83 1.35 12.57 18.18
C GLY A 83 0.02 12.01 17.68
N ALA A 84 -1.08 12.63 18.09
CA ALA A 84 -2.42 12.35 17.57
C ALA A 84 -2.56 12.98 16.18
N TYR A 85 -2.69 12.14 15.16
CA TYR A 85 -3.19 12.57 13.85
C TYR A 85 -4.69 12.31 13.82
N ASP A 86 -5.45 13.40 13.85
CA ASP A 86 -6.91 13.43 13.80
C ASP A 86 -7.34 13.21 12.34
N LEU A 87 -7.81 12.01 12.04
CA LEU A 87 -8.42 11.67 10.75
C LEU A 87 -9.93 11.95 10.88
N SER A 88 -10.31 13.19 10.59
CA SER A 88 -11.71 13.57 10.41
C SER A 88 -12.27 12.96 9.12
N ASP A 89 -13.31 12.16 9.29
CA ASP A 89 -14.10 11.45 8.28
C ASP A 89 -14.82 12.38 7.29
N ASP A 90 -14.49 12.26 6.00
CA ASP A 90 -15.34 12.70 4.89
C ASP A 90 -16.25 11.55 4.45
N SER A 91 -17.42 11.43 5.08
CA SER A 91 -18.43 10.45 4.71
C SER A 91 -19.31 10.95 3.55
N VAL A 92 -19.16 10.32 2.38
CA VAL A 92 -19.99 10.46 1.19
C VAL A 92 -21.43 10.00 1.46
N SER A 93 -22.39 10.87 1.14
CA SER A 93 -23.82 10.66 1.32
C SER A 93 -24.43 9.87 0.15
N ILE A 94 -24.95 8.66 0.43
CA ILE A 94 -25.81 7.90 -0.49
C ILE A 94 -27.17 7.72 0.19
N LEU A 95 -28.19 8.38 -0.34
CA LEU A 95 -29.58 8.27 0.12
C LEU A 95 -30.30 7.10 -0.57
N PRO A 96 -31.12 6.33 0.18
CA PRO A 96 -32.35 5.80 -0.38
C PRO A 96 -33.61 6.17 0.43
N LYS A 97 -34.66 6.40 -0.38
CA LYS A 97 -36.10 6.58 -0.17
C LYS A 97 -36.72 6.33 1.22
N GLU A 98 -37.58 7.29 1.58
CA GLU A 98 -38.50 7.35 2.70
C GLU A 98 -39.45 6.15 2.80
N GLU A 99 -39.57 5.59 4.00
CA GLU A 99 -40.68 4.73 4.41
C GLU A 99 -41.20 5.12 5.80
N LYS A 100 -42.52 4.90 5.98
CA LYS A 100 -43.45 5.59 6.88
C LYS A 100 -43.07 5.66 8.37
N LYS A 101 -43.44 6.81 8.95
CA LYS A 101 -43.21 7.32 10.31
C LYS A 101 -44.11 6.65 11.36
N PRO A 102 -43.57 6.03 12.43
CA PRO A 102 -44.31 5.79 13.66
C PRO A 102 -44.23 7.04 14.56
N THR A 103 -45.39 7.62 14.85
CA THR A 103 -45.58 8.73 15.78
C THR A 103 -45.61 8.21 17.22
N GLY A 104 -44.68 8.67 18.06
CA GLY A 104 -44.84 8.61 19.52
C GLY A 104 -43.63 8.08 20.28
N GLY A 105 -42.56 8.87 20.38
CA GLY A 105 -41.44 8.60 21.28
C GLY A 105 -40.77 9.91 21.68
N THR A 106 -40.56 10.10 22.98
CA THR A 106 -39.97 11.29 23.62
C THR A 106 -38.73 11.77 22.86
N LYS A 107 -38.80 13.00 22.34
CA LYS A 107 -37.85 13.54 21.37
C LYS A 107 -36.42 13.54 21.91
N GLY A 108 -35.58 12.69 21.31
CA GLY A 108 -34.13 12.90 21.24
C GLY A 108 -33.27 12.25 22.33
N LYS A 109 -33.82 11.44 23.25
CA LYS A 109 -33.01 10.70 24.24
C LYS A 109 -33.30 9.21 24.20
N CYS A 110 -32.25 8.40 24.28
CA CYS A 110 -32.39 6.96 24.40
C CYS A 110 -33.08 6.62 25.74
N PRO A 111 -34.17 5.84 25.75
CA PRO A 111 -34.90 5.52 26.98
C PRO A 111 -34.09 4.60 27.92
N LYS A 112 -33.06 3.92 27.42
CA LYS A 112 -32.24 3.02 28.23
C LYS A 112 -31.06 3.71 28.90
N CYS A 113 -30.35 4.61 28.20
CA CYS A 113 -29.13 5.23 28.72
C CYS A 113 -29.19 6.76 28.83
N GLY A 114 -30.28 7.40 28.41
CA GLY A 114 -30.48 8.86 28.51
C GLY A 114 -29.71 9.71 27.49
N ASN A 115 -28.80 9.12 26.70
CA ASN A 115 -27.98 9.85 25.74
C ASN A 115 -28.79 10.37 24.55
N GLY A 116 -28.32 11.50 23.99
CA GLY A 116 -28.88 12.10 22.78
C GLY A 116 -28.88 11.11 21.62
N VAL A 117 -30.03 10.92 20.98
CA VAL A 117 -30.17 10.07 19.77
C VAL A 117 -30.89 10.85 18.69
N LYS A 118 -30.41 10.71 17.44
CA LYS A 118 -31.08 11.34 16.29
C LYS A 118 -32.51 10.79 16.16
N PRO A 119 -33.49 11.60 15.73
CA PRO A 119 -34.89 11.18 15.65
C PRO A 119 -35.14 9.98 14.74
N GLU A 120 -34.25 9.76 13.76
CA GLU A 120 -34.28 8.65 12.80
C GLU A 120 -33.36 7.47 13.16
N ALA A 121 -32.68 7.54 14.31
CA ALA A 121 -31.81 6.44 14.75
C ALA A 121 -32.66 5.21 15.10
N VAL A 122 -32.38 4.07 14.46
CA VAL A 122 -33.01 2.78 14.79
C VAL A 122 -32.39 2.16 16.03
N ILE A 123 -31.12 2.44 16.32
CA ILE A 123 -30.37 1.89 17.46
C ILE A 123 -29.59 3.04 18.12
N CYS A 124 -29.59 3.08 19.46
CA CYS A 124 -28.73 3.98 20.22
C CYS A 124 -27.27 3.51 20.14
N ILE A 125 -26.40 4.34 19.55
CA ILE A 125 -24.96 4.06 19.42
C ILE A 125 -24.29 3.82 20.79
N ASN A 126 -24.72 4.51 21.85
CA ASN A 126 -24.07 4.38 23.16
C ASN A 126 -24.42 3.12 23.95
N CYS A 127 -25.56 2.46 23.68
CA CYS A 127 -25.95 1.30 24.49
C CYS A 127 -26.54 0.12 23.69
N GLY A 128 -26.65 0.22 22.37
CA GLY A 128 -27.22 -0.85 21.54
C GLY A 128 -28.74 -1.04 21.71
N TYR A 129 -29.45 -0.10 22.35
CA TYR A 129 -30.89 -0.18 22.49
C TYR A 129 -31.60 0.12 21.16
N ASN A 130 -32.42 -0.80 20.67
CA ASN A 130 -33.17 -0.60 19.44
C ASN A 130 -34.42 0.24 19.72
N LEU A 131 -34.42 1.47 19.20
CA LEU A 131 -35.48 2.47 19.39
C LEU A 131 -36.76 2.11 18.64
N LYS A 132 -36.69 1.29 17.57
CA LYS A 132 -37.86 0.75 16.87
C LYS A 132 -38.44 -0.50 17.55
N ALA A 133 -37.58 -1.41 18.00
CA ALA A 133 -38.00 -2.71 18.54
C ALA A 133 -38.26 -2.69 20.05
N GLY A 134 -37.96 -1.58 20.75
CA GLY A 134 -38.17 -1.46 22.20
C GLY A 134 -37.36 -2.45 23.04
N THR A 135 -36.32 -3.03 22.46
CA THR A 135 -35.50 -4.09 23.07
C THR A 135 -34.02 -3.77 22.86
N GLN A 136 -33.19 -4.10 23.85
CA GLN A 136 -31.74 -4.04 23.63
C GLN A 136 -31.38 -5.26 22.82
N VAL A 137 -30.75 -5.05 21.66
CA VAL A 137 -30.21 -6.17 20.90
C VAL A 137 -29.10 -6.73 21.79
N ALA A 138 -29.34 -7.88 22.40
CA ALA A 138 -28.29 -8.66 22.99
C ALA A 138 -27.42 -9.07 21.82
N SER A 139 -26.44 -8.23 21.49
CA SER A 139 -25.34 -8.66 20.67
C SER A 139 -24.63 -9.70 21.53
N GLU A 140 -25.05 -10.96 21.41
CA GLU A 140 -24.15 -12.10 21.52
C GLU A 140 -23.14 -11.95 20.37
N VAL A 141 -22.33 -10.90 20.46
CA VAL A 141 -20.92 -11.10 20.19
C VAL A 141 -20.54 -12.05 21.32
N PRO A 142 -20.35 -13.37 21.06
CA PRO A 142 -19.91 -14.29 22.10
C PRO A 142 -18.77 -13.58 22.82
N PRO A 143 -18.87 -13.39 24.15
CA PRO A 143 -17.99 -12.48 24.88
C PRO A 143 -16.59 -12.78 24.41
N ALA A 144 -15.98 -11.81 23.72
CA ALA A 144 -14.65 -11.95 23.16
C ALA A 144 -13.82 -12.48 24.32
N LYS A 145 -13.51 -13.78 24.24
CA LYS A 145 -12.99 -14.53 25.37
C LYS A 145 -11.78 -13.72 25.78
N LYS A 146 -11.78 -13.15 26.98
CA LYS A 146 -10.69 -12.31 27.51
C LYS A 146 -9.37 -13.11 27.67
N GLY A 147 -9.20 -14.23 26.99
CA GLY A 147 -7.91 -14.67 26.49
C GLY A 147 -7.68 -13.95 25.17
N GLY A 148 -7.21 -12.71 25.24
CA GLY A 148 -6.73 -11.93 24.11
C GLY A 148 -5.47 -12.54 23.54
N SER A 149 -5.57 -13.77 23.03
CA SER A 149 -4.70 -14.28 21.99
C SER A 149 -5.15 -13.57 20.73
N SER A 150 -4.62 -12.36 20.54
CA SER A 150 -4.71 -11.63 19.29
C SER A 150 -4.39 -12.58 18.13
N VAL A 151 -4.88 -12.31 16.92
CA VAL A 151 -4.47 -13.09 15.73
C VAL A 151 -2.93 -13.17 15.63
N LEU A 152 -2.24 -12.17 16.19
CA LEU A 152 -0.79 -12.14 16.43
C LEU A 152 -0.28 -13.23 17.37
N ASP A 153 -0.99 -13.60 18.44
CA ASP A 153 -0.59 -14.68 19.35
C ASP A 153 -0.75 -16.07 18.72
N ALA A 154 -1.80 -16.26 17.91
CA ALA A 154 -1.95 -17.49 17.11
C ALA A 154 -0.84 -17.60 16.05
N TYR A 155 -0.48 -16.47 15.43
CA TYR A 155 0.64 -16.41 14.48
C TYR A 155 1.98 -16.66 15.18
N ALA A 156 2.21 -16.04 16.33
CA ALA A 156 3.40 -16.21 17.15
C ALA A 156 3.54 -17.64 17.69
N ALA A 157 2.45 -18.30 18.08
CA ALA A 157 2.45 -19.71 18.49
C ALA A 157 2.84 -20.62 17.32
N THR A 158 2.36 -20.33 16.11
CA THR A 158 2.69 -21.11 14.90
C THR A 158 4.15 -20.89 14.47
N ALA A 159 4.66 -19.66 14.59
CA ALA A 159 6.06 -19.33 14.31
C ALA A 159 7.03 -19.97 15.32
N ARG A 160 6.69 -19.93 16.62
CA ARG A 160 7.43 -20.62 17.69
C ARG A 160 7.46 -22.14 17.48
N ALA A 161 6.35 -22.74 17.07
CA ALA A 161 6.28 -24.19 16.78
C ALA A 161 7.18 -24.62 15.60
N ARG A 162 7.58 -23.68 14.72
CA ARG A 162 8.50 -23.93 13.60
C ARG A 162 9.95 -23.56 13.90
N GLY A 163 10.25 -23.13 15.13
CA GLY A 163 11.60 -22.66 15.50
C GLY A 163 12.02 -21.38 14.78
N ILE A 164 11.08 -20.65 14.15
CA ILE A 164 11.37 -19.38 13.49
C ILE A 164 11.33 -18.30 14.56
N SER A 165 12.47 -17.70 14.86
CA SER A 165 12.53 -16.51 15.70
C SER A 165 11.81 -15.37 14.96
N VAL A 166 10.59 -15.05 15.41
CA VAL A 166 9.73 -13.98 14.85
C VAL A 166 10.51 -12.65 14.75
N GLU A 167 11.39 -12.38 15.72
CA GLU A 167 12.24 -11.19 15.75
C GLU A 167 13.22 -11.13 14.56
N ALA A 168 13.77 -12.27 14.12
CA ALA A 168 14.68 -12.30 12.98
C ALA A 168 13.94 -12.02 11.67
N GLU A 169 12.78 -12.65 11.46
CA GLU A 169 11.98 -12.45 10.25
C GLU A 169 11.42 -11.03 10.15
N GLU A 170 10.94 -10.48 11.28
CA GLU A 170 10.49 -9.08 11.35
C GLU A 170 11.63 -8.10 11.06
N SER A 171 12.81 -8.34 11.63
CA SER A 171 13.99 -7.50 11.37
C SER A 171 14.44 -7.55 9.91
N GLU A 172 14.33 -8.71 9.25
CA GLU A 172 14.67 -8.87 7.84
C GLU A 172 13.66 -8.17 6.93
N ALA A 173 12.35 -8.32 7.22
CA ALA A 173 11.29 -7.64 6.47
C ALA A 173 11.41 -6.11 6.59
N LEU A 174 11.66 -5.59 7.80
CA LEU A 174 11.91 -4.17 8.04
C LEU A 174 13.18 -3.68 7.36
N ARG A 175 14.26 -4.48 7.37
CA ARG A 175 15.51 -4.16 6.67
C ARG A 175 15.28 -4.10 5.17
N LYS A 176 14.56 -5.07 4.60
CA LYS A 176 14.23 -5.11 3.17
C LYS A 176 13.37 -3.90 2.79
N ALA A 177 12.33 -3.60 3.57
CA ALA A 177 11.49 -2.42 3.36
C ALA A 177 12.32 -1.13 3.40
N ARG A 178 13.23 -0.99 4.38
CA ARG A 178 14.13 0.18 4.47
C ARG A 178 15.06 0.30 3.26
N ILE A 179 15.61 -0.82 2.79
CA ILE A 179 16.45 -0.85 1.59
C ILE A 179 15.67 -0.41 0.36
N THR A 180 14.46 -0.93 0.15
CA THR A 180 13.66 -0.59 -1.03
C THR A 180 13.02 0.78 -0.98
N GLU A 181 12.63 1.26 0.20
CA GLU A 181 11.93 2.54 0.39
C GLU A 181 12.88 3.74 0.38
N ILE A 182 14.10 3.58 0.93
CA ILE A 182 15.01 4.70 1.19
C ILE A 182 16.30 4.57 0.37
N TYR A 183 17.00 3.44 0.50
CA TYR A 183 18.32 3.29 -0.11
C TYR A 183 18.27 3.13 -1.63
N ALA A 184 17.28 2.39 -2.16
CA ALA A 184 17.14 2.20 -3.59
C ALA A 184 16.89 3.53 -4.35
N PRO A 185 15.93 4.39 -3.95
CA PRO A 185 15.75 5.71 -4.56
C PRO A 185 16.98 6.62 -4.52
N ILE A 186 17.69 6.64 -3.38
CA ILE A 186 18.91 7.44 -3.22
C ILE A 186 20.01 6.91 -4.15
N GLY A 187 20.18 5.59 -4.22
CA GLY A 187 21.13 4.94 -5.13
C GLY A 187 20.81 5.23 -6.60
N LEU A 188 19.52 5.19 -6.98
CA LEU A 188 19.04 5.54 -8.31
C LEU A 188 19.31 7.02 -8.65
N ALA A 189 19.00 7.94 -7.74
CA ALA A 189 19.28 9.36 -7.90
C ALA A 189 20.77 9.61 -8.13
N PHE A 190 21.61 9.03 -7.27
CA PHE A 190 23.06 9.17 -7.35
C PHE A 190 23.62 8.58 -8.66
N THR A 191 23.16 7.39 -9.05
CA THR A 191 23.56 6.75 -10.30
C THR A 191 23.14 7.57 -11.52
N GLY A 192 21.94 8.15 -11.50
CA GLY A 192 21.47 9.06 -12.54
C GLY A 192 22.35 10.30 -12.69
N VAL A 193 22.67 10.96 -11.59
CA VAL A 193 23.57 12.12 -11.59
C VAL A 193 24.96 11.74 -12.12
N LEU A 194 25.54 10.61 -11.66
CA LEU A 194 26.82 10.13 -12.20
C LEU A 194 26.76 9.84 -13.70
N ALA A 195 25.66 9.26 -14.19
CA ALA A 195 25.46 9.01 -15.61
C ALA A 195 25.37 10.32 -16.43
N MET A 196 24.76 11.37 -15.89
CA MET A 196 24.76 12.70 -16.51
C MET A 196 26.19 13.26 -16.63
N PHE A 197 26.98 13.19 -15.57
CA PHE A 197 28.39 13.61 -15.61
C PHE A 197 29.23 12.77 -16.56
N ALA A 198 29.01 11.45 -16.60
CA ALA A 198 29.70 10.56 -17.53
C ALA A 198 29.38 10.92 -19.00
N THR A 199 28.11 11.17 -19.31
CA THR A 199 27.70 11.66 -20.64
C THR A 199 28.43 12.96 -21.00
N ALA A 200 28.43 13.93 -20.10
CA ALA A 200 29.15 15.19 -20.30
C ALA A 200 30.66 15.00 -20.49
N ALA A 201 31.29 14.07 -19.75
CA ALA A 201 32.72 13.82 -19.85
C ALA A 201 33.13 13.08 -21.13
N ILE A 202 32.28 12.16 -21.62
CA ILE A 202 32.60 11.32 -22.79
C ILE A 202 32.37 12.07 -24.10
N PHE A 203 31.25 12.80 -24.20
CA PHE A 203 30.79 13.31 -25.49
C PHE A 203 31.17 14.77 -25.74
N VAL A 204 31.72 15.45 -24.74
CA VAL A 204 32.04 16.85 -24.86
C VAL A 204 33.57 17.03 -24.95
N PRO A 205 34.11 17.61 -26.04
CA PRO A 205 35.55 17.65 -26.28
C PRO A 205 36.28 18.42 -25.19
N ALA A 206 37.36 17.81 -24.66
CA ALA A 206 38.18 18.37 -23.59
C ALA A 206 38.79 19.72 -24.00
N GLY A 207 38.50 20.79 -23.25
CA GLY A 207 39.16 22.09 -23.44
C GLY A 207 38.41 23.31 -22.89
N THR A 208 37.13 23.17 -22.57
CA THR A 208 36.25 24.29 -22.20
C THR A 208 35.79 24.12 -20.75
N THR A 209 36.50 24.74 -19.81
CA THR A 209 36.08 24.84 -18.39
C THR A 209 34.65 25.36 -18.21
N PHE A 210 34.15 26.11 -19.20
CA PHE A 210 32.77 26.59 -19.29
C PHE A 210 31.71 25.47 -19.39
N GLN A 211 32.08 24.25 -19.78
CA GLN A 211 31.12 23.17 -20.03
C GLN A 211 30.62 22.45 -18.77
N LEU A 212 31.48 22.22 -17.79
CA LEU A 212 31.01 21.66 -16.52
C LEU A 212 29.99 22.60 -15.88
N PHE A 213 30.23 23.91 -16.00
CA PHE A 213 29.30 24.92 -15.53
C PHE A 213 27.98 24.90 -16.30
N SER A 214 28.02 24.79 -17.63
CA SER A 214 26.79 24.70 -18.44
C SER A 214 25.98 23.44 -18.12
N VAL A 215 26.63 22.29 -17.92
CA VAL A 215 25.96 21.03 -17.55
C VAL A 215 25.33 21.14 -16.16
N MET A 216 26.01 21.76 -15.19
CA MET A 216 25.44 22.00 -13.87
C MET A 216 24.22 22.92 -13.92
N ILE A 217 24.27 23.98 -14.73
CA ILE A 217 23.12 24.87 -14.96
C ILE A 217 21.98 24.10 -15.61
N GLU A 218 22.27 23.32 -16.65
CA GLU A 218 21.26 22.55 -17.37
C GLU A 218 20.56 21.56 -16.45
N ILE A 219 21.31 20.78 -15.66
CA ILE A 219 20.75 19.86 -14.66
C ILE A 219 19.90 20.63 -13.63
N GLY A 220 20.40 21.78 -13.15
CA GLY A 220 19.68 22.62 -12.20
C GLY A 220 18.36 23.16 -12.75
N VAL A 221 18.38 23.69 -13.97
CA VAL A 221 17.18 24.20 -14.68
C VAL A 221 16.20 23.06 -14.96
N GLN A 222 16.68 21.91 -15.44
CA GLN A 222 15.83 20.74 -15.67
C GLN A 222 15.17 20.27 -14.36
N LEU A 223 15.89 20.27 -13.23
CA LEU A 223 15.33 19.90 -11.93
C LEU A 223 14.20 20.86 -11.51
N VAL A 224 14.46 22.17 -11.60
CA VAL A 224 13.48 23.20 -11.22
C VAL A 224 12.24 23.12 -12.10
N LEU A 225 12.42 22.92 -13.41
CA LEU A 225 11.31 22.82 -14.35
C LEU A 225 10.54 21.50 -14.18
N ARG A 226 11.20 20.37 -13.91
CA ARG A 226 10.53 19.06 -13.82
C ARG A 226 9.85 18.80 -12.48
N MET A 227 10.34 19.36 -11.37
CA MET A 227 9.78 19.14 -10.03
C MET A 227 8.26 19.40 -9.94
N PRO A 228 7.73 20.53 -10.43
CA PRO A 228 6.29 20.78 -10.42
C PRO A 228 5.48 19.73 -11.18
N PHE A 229 5.97 19.29 -12.34
CA PHE A 229 5.30 18.26 -13.14
C PHE A 229 5.35 16.89 -12.48
N LEU A 230 6.43 16.53 -11.80
CA LEU A 230 6.50 15.29 -11.02
C LEU A 230 5.46 15.28 -9.90
N VAL A 231 5.36 16.38 -9.14
CA VAL A 231 4.35 16.50 -8.08
C VAL A 231 2.94 16.42 -8.67
N LEU A 232 2.68 17.15 -9.77
CA LEU A 232 1.40 17.09 -10.47
C LEU A 232 1.09 15.68 -10.98
N ALA A 233 2.08 14.97 -11.53
CA ALA A 233 1.93 13.62 -12.04
C ALA A 233 1.52 12.64 -10.94
N ILE A 234 2.09 12.75 -9.72
CA ILE A 234 1.66 11.95 -8.55
C ILE A 234 0.20 12.17 -8.26
N PHE A 235 -0.21 13.44 -8.09
CA PHE A 235 -1.57 13.79 -7.72
C PHE A 235 -2.58 13.35 -8.78
N LEU A 236 -2.28 13.55 -10.06
CA LEU A 236 -3.15 13.10 -11.15
C LEU A 236 -3.21 11.58 -11.22
N THR A 237 -2.09 10.88 -11.11
CA THR A 237 -2.09 9.41 -11.18
C THR A 237 -2.84 8.80 -10.00
N ALA A 238 -2.61 9.33 -8.79
CA ALA A 238 -3.35 8.91 -7.59
C ALA A 238 -4.86 9.15 -7.75
N LYS A 239 -5.26 10.29 -8.33
CA LYS A 239 -6.67 10.64 -8.54
C LYS A 239 -7.33 9.81 -9.65
N ILE A 240 -6.65 9.58 -10.77
CA ILE A 240 -7.19 8.88 -11.94
C ILE A 240 -7.24 7.37 -11.69
N MET A 241 -6.17 6.81 -11.10
CA MET A 241 -5.99 5.36 -10.95
C MET A 241 -6.32 4.85 -9.54
N GLN A 242 -6.64 5.74 -8.60
CA GLN A 242 -6.89 5.39 -7.18
C GLN A 242 -5.71 4.64 -6.52
N VAL A 243 -4.50 4.92 -7.00
CA VAL A 243 -3.26 4.31 -6.52
C VAL A 243 -2.78 4.98 -5.25
N SER A 244 -2.32 4.18 -4.28
CA SER A 244 -1.63 4.66 -3.09
C SER A 244 -0.12 4.55 -3.27
N PHE A 245 0.57 5.70 -3.23
CA PHE A 245 2.03 5.77 -3.34
C PHE A 245 2.76 5.62 -1.98
N GLY A 246 2.01 5.37 -0.89
CA GLY A 246 2.54 5.38 0.47
C GLY A 246 2.73 6.81 1.01
N PRO A 247 3.58 6.99 2.05
CA PRO A 247 3.88 8.31 2.60
C PRO A 247 4.40 9.28 1.53
N PHE A 248 3.91 10.52 1.56
CA PHE A 248 4.22 11.52 0.53
C PHE A 248 5.74 11.72 0.32
N LEU A 249 6.52 11.78 1.40
CA LEU A 249 7.98 11.98 1.32
C LEU A 249 8.71 10.79 0.69
N THR A 250 8.30 9.55 0.98
CA THR A 250 8.93 8.37 0.38
C THR A 250 8.54 8.24 -1.09
N ALA A 251 7.28 8.56 -1.43
CA ALA A 251 6.81 8.64 -2.81
C ALA A 251 7.60 9.68 -3.63
N LEU A 252 7.78 10.88 -3.07
CA LEU A 252 8.55 11.95 -3.71
C LEU A 252 10.01 11.55 -3.90
N LEU A 253 10.65 10.95 -2.90
CA LEU A 253 12.04 10.47 -2.99
C LEU A 253 12.20 9.42 -4.09
N LYS A 254 11.28 8.44 -4.17
CA LYS A 254 11.26 7.42 -5.23
C LYS A 254 11.13 8.05 -6.62
N LEU A 255 10.29 9.07 -6.77
CA LEU A 255 10.12 9.77 -8.06
C LEU A 255 11.29 10.63 -8.46
N VAL A 256 11.92 11.32 -7.50
CA VAL A 256 13.15 12.08 -7.75
C VAL A 256 14.26 11.12 -8.20
N GLY A 257 14.42 9.98 -7.52
CA GLY A 257 15.36 8.95 -7.92
C GLY A 257 15.07 8.39 -9.32
N LEU A 258 13.80 8.10 -9.61
CA LEU A 258 13.35 7.64 -10.93
C LEU A 258 13.63 8.67 -12.03
N ALA A 259 13.33 9.95 -11.77
CA ALA A 259 13.53 11.05 -12.71
C ALA A 259 15.00 11.29 -13.04
N PHE A 260 15.87 11.33 -12.02
CA PHE A 260 17.31 11.50 -12.24
C PHE A 260 17.93 10.29 -12.93
N PHE A 261 17.56 9.08 -12.51
CA PHE A 261 18.07 7.86 -13.13
C PHE A 261 17.71 7.78 -14.61
N THR A 262 16.44 7.95 -14.92
CA THR A 262 15.96 7.86 -16.31
C THR A 262 16.50 9.00 -17.17
N ALA A 263 16.71 10.20 -16.63
CA ALA A 263 17.34 11.29 -17.37
C ALA A 263 18.84 11.03 -17.64
N GLY A 264 19.59 10.56 -16.63
CA GLY A 264 21.03 10.33 -16.77
C GLY A 264 21.38 9.13 -17.63
N VAL A 265 20.76 7.97 -17.34
CA VAL A 265 20.93 6.77 -18.16
C VAL A 265 20.34 6.97 -19.54
N GLY A 266 19.26 7.75 -19.62
CA GLY A 266 18.65 8.14 -20.88
C GLY A 266 19.56 8.89 -21.82
N GLY A 267 20.30 9.88 -21.31
CA GLY A 267 21.29 10.61 -22.10
C GLY A 267 22.40 9.70 -22.65
N LEU A 268 22.88 8.74 -21.85
CA LEU A 268 23.86 7.76 -22.31
C LEU A 268 23.31 6.89 -23.45
N ILE A 269 22.09 6.39 -23.29
CA ILE A 269 21.42 5.56 -24.30
C ILE A 269 21.19 6.37 -25.56
N ASP A 270 20.70 7.61 -25.43
CA ASP A 270 20.41 8.46 -26.57
C ASP A 270 21.68 8.73 -27.38
N HIS A 271 22.78 9.10 -26.73
CA HIS A 271 24.07 9.27 -27.42
C HIS A 271 24.55 7.99 -28.10
N ALA A 272 24.43 6.83 -27.43
CA ALA A 272 24.84 5.55 -27.99
C ALA A 272 24.00 5.17 -29.23
N VAL A 273 22.67 5.32 -29.14
CA VAL A 273 21.74 5.05 -30.25
C VAL A 273 21.95 6.05 -31.38
N ASN A 274 22.13 7.33 -31.07
CA ASN A 274 22.37 8.39 -32.04
C ASN A 274 23.67 8.11 -32.83
N HIS A 275 24.73 7.69 -32.15
CA HIS A 275 25.98 7.27 -32.80
C HIS A 275 25.83 5.98 -33.61
N ALA A 276 24.98 5.04 -33.19
CA ALA A 276 24.78 3.78 -33.91
C ALA A 276 23.88 3.90 -35.14
N THR A 277 23.03 4.92 -35.21
CA THR A 277 21.98 5.06 -36.22
C THR A 277 22.10 6.32 -37.08
N ASP A 278 23.26 6.99 -37.03
CA ASP A 278 23.51 8.29 -37.66
C ASP A 278 22.40 9.33 -37.34
N GLY A 279 21.85 9.20 -36.14
CA GLY A 279 20.82 10.05 -35.55
C GLY A 279 19.37 9.85 -36.00
N LEU A 280 19.09 8.99 -36.98
CA LEU A 280 17.71 8.74 -37.40
C LEU A 280 16.95 7.85 -36.40
N GLY A 281 17.66 6.95 -35.71
CA GLY A 281 17.06 5.94 -34.84
C GLY A 281 16.75 6.44 -33.42
N SER A 282 17.44 7.47 -32.93
CA SER A 282 17.27 7.99 -31.56
C SER A 282 15.83 8.45 -31.30
N ALA A 283 15.19 9.11 -32.28
CA ALA A 283 13.82 9.62 -32.16
C ALA A 283 12.76 8.52 -31.91
N PHE A 284 13.01 7.28 -32.37
CA PHE A 284 12.03 6.18 -32.26
C PHE A 284 12.46 5.12 -31.25
N ILE A 285 13.75 4.81 -31.17
CA ILE A 285 14.28 3.73 -30.34
C ILE A 285 14.47 4.21 -28.90
N THR A 286 15.05 5.40 -28.70
CA THR A 286 15.33 5.93 -27.35
C THR A 286 14.06 6.01 -26.48
N PRO A 287 12.91 6.54 -26.98
CA PRO A 287 11.69 6.59 -26.16
C PRO A 287 11.16 5.22 -25.74
N LEU A 288 11.30 4.19 -26.58
CA LEU A 288 10.88 2.83 -26.27
C LEU A 288 11.76 2.21 -25.18
N ILE A 289 13.07 2.41 -25.27
CA ILE A 289 14.01 1.96 -24.24
C ILE A 289 13.75 2.70 -22.93
N HIS A 290 13.55 4.02 -22.98
CA HIS A 290 13.16 4.82 -21.81
C HIS A 290 11.90 4.30 -21.15
N LEU A 291 10.86 4.03 -21.94
CA LEU A 291 9.60 3.51 -21.44
C LEU A 291 9.80 2.15 -20.75
N ALA A 292 10.60 1.26 -21.35
CA ALA A 292 10.90 -0.05 -20.77
C ALA A 292 11.67 0.07 -19.44
N ILE A 293 12.67 0.94 -19.37
CA ILE A 293 13.44 1.21 -18.14
C ILE A 293 12.52 1.82 -17.06
N PHE A 294 11.74 2.83 -17.43
CA PHE A 294 10.81 3.49 -16.52
C PHE A 294 9.77 2.51 -15.96
N TRP A 295 9.21 1.65 -16.81
CA TRP A 295 8.26 0.62 -16.40
C TRP A 295 8.90 -0.36 -15.42
N GLY A 296 10.08 -0.91 -15.73
CA GLY A 296 10.78 -1.84 -14.85
C GLY A 296 11.08 -1.25 -13.47
N LEU A 297 11.50 0.02 -13.43
CA LEU A 297 11.74 0.73 -12.17
C LEU A 297 10.46 1.09 -11.42
N SER A 298 9.37 1.39 -12.13
CA SER A 298 8.07 1.68 -11.52
C SER A 298 7.47 0.45 -10.84
N VAL A 299 7.56 -0.71 -11.50
CA VAL A 299 7.21 -2.01 -10.89
C VAL A 299 8.08 -2.27 -9.67
N PHE A 300 9.39 -1.99 -9.74
CA PHE A 300 10.32 -2.22 -8.64
C PHE A 300 10.10 -1.29 -7.42
N LEU A 301 9.89 0.01 -7.63
CA LEU A 301 9.82 1.02 -6.56
C LEU A 301 8.42 1.19 -5.98
N PHE A 302 7.41 1.10 -6.82
CA PHE A 302 6.02 1.45 -6.49
C PHE A 302 5.07 0.27 -6.60
N SER A 303 5.50 -0.87 -7.15
CA SER A 303 4.62 -2.02 -7.43
C SER A 303 3.42 -1.65 -8.31
N LEU A 304 3.60 -0.66 -9.19
CA LEU A 304 2.58 -0.22 -10.14
C LEU A 304 2.36 -1.27 -11.23
N ASP A 305 1.14 -1.34 -11.73
CA ASP A 305 0.86 -2.09 -12.94
C ASP A 305 1.36 -1.35 -14.20
N PHE A 306 1.22 -1.98 -15.37
CA PHE A 306 1.65 -1.40 -16.64
C PHE A 306 0.88 -0.11 -16.99
N MET A 307 -0.43 -0.06 -16.74
CA MET A 307 -1.27 1.08 -17.11
C MET A 307 -0.98 2.28 -16.21
N GLU A 308 -0.84 2.07 -14.91
CA GLU A 308 -0.44 3.06 -13.92
C GLU A 308 0.94 3.62 -14.24
N SER A 309 1.90 2.74 -14.55
CA SER A 309 3.25 3.14 -14.95
C SER A 309 3.25 3.96 -16.25
N MET A 310 2.42 3.59 -17.23
CA MET A 310 2.30 4.32 -18.50
C MET A 310 1.69 5.72 -18.30
N VAL A 311 0.64 5.83 -17.49
CA VAL A 311 0.04 7.13 -17.14
C VAL A 311 1.04 8.01 -16.41
N LEU A 312 1.75 7.44 -15.43
CA LEU A 312 2.79 8.16 -14.69
C LEU A 312 3.92 8.61 -15.61
N TYR A 313 4.38 7.78 -16.56
CA TYR A 313 5.39 8.13 -17.56
C TYR A 313 4.94 9.30 -18.44
N LEU A 314 3.72 9.25 -18.98
CA LEU A 314 3.18 10.29 -19.85
C LEU A 314 3.06 11.63 -19.12
N LEU A 315 2.60 11.63 -17.86
CA LEU A 315 2.46 12.85 -17.06
C LEU A 315 3.81 13.41 -16.59
N SER A 316 4.75 12.55 -16.22
CA SER A 316 6.03 12.97 -15.64
C SER A 316 7.11 13.29 -16.68
N SER A 317 7.13 12.59 -17.81
CA SER A 317 8.22 12.66 -18.79
C SER A 317 7.78 13.29 -20.11
N PHE A 318 6.60 12.90 -20.62
CA PHE A 318 6.12 13.39 -21.91
C PHE A 318 5.50 14.80 -21.83
N LEU A 319 4.71 15.07 -20.78
CA LEU A 319 4.08 16.38 -20.60
C LEU A 319 5.07 17.55 -20.48
N PRO A 320 6.16 17.47 -19.68
CA PRO A 320 7.17 18.53 -19.65
C PRO A 320 7.81 18.77 -21.02
N TRP A 321 8.08 17.70 -21.77
CA TRP A 321 8.66 17.81 -23.11
C TRP A 321 7.72 18.55 -24.07
N LEU A 322 6.42 18.24 -24.04
CA LEU A 322 5.41 18.97 -24.82
C LEU A 322 5.30 20.45 -24.42
N VAL A 323 5.30 20.74 -23.13
CA VAL A 323 5.19 22.13 -22.63
C VAL A 323 6.41 22.94 -23.03
N ILE A 324 7.62 22.39 -22.86
CA ILE A 324 8.86 23.04 -23.28
C ILE A 324 8.89 23.22 -24.80
N GLY A 325 8.51 22.20 -25.56
CA GLY A 325 8.43 22.29 -27.02
C GLY A 325 7.45 23.37 -27.49
N PHE A 326 6.28 23.47 -26.86
CA PHE A 326 5.29 24.51 -27.18
C PHE A 326 5.80 25.92 -26.84
N ILE A 327 6.45 26.09 -25.68
CA ILE A 327 7.08 27.37 -25.30
C ILE A 327 8.14 27.77 -26.32
N MET A 328 9.00 26.83 -26.75
CA MET A 328 10.04 27.08 -27.73
C MET A 328 9.46 27.50 -29.09
N ILE A 329 8.44 26.80 -29.60
CA ILE A 329 7.75 27.16 -30.85
C ILE A 329 7.13 28.56 -30.74
N TRP A 330 6.50 28.86 -29.60
CA TRP A 330 5.86 30.16 -29.37
C TRP A 330 6.87 31.30 -29.33
N VAL A 331 8.02 31.10 -28.68
CA VAL A 331 9.13 32.09 -28.67
C VAL A 331 9.65 32.33 -30.08
N VAL A 332 9.92 31.27 -30.85
CA VAL A 332 10.40 31.40 -32.24
C VAL A 332 9.38 32.09 -33.15
N ALA A 333 8.09 31.92 -32.92
CA ALA A 333 7.06 32.57 -33.74
C ALA A 333 6.94 34.09 -33.48
N ILE A 334 7.45 34.59 -32.35
CA ILE A 334 7.39 36.01 -31.97
C ILE A 334 8.57 36.81 -32.51
N PHE A 335 9.74 36.18 -32.62
CA PHE A 335 10.99 36.81 -33.07
C PHE A 335 11.24 36.59 -34.56
#